data_AF-K2ERL9-F1
#
_entry.id   AF-K2ERL9-F1
#
_cell.length_a   1.000
_cell.length_b   1.000
_cell.length_c   1.000
_cell.angle_alpha   90.00
_cell.angle_beta   90.00
_cell.angle_gamma   90.00
#
_symmetry.space_group_name_H-M   'P 1'
#
loop_
_entity.id
_entity.type
_entity.pdbx_description
1 polymer ?
#
loop_
_entity_poly.entity_id
_entity_poly.type
_entity_poly.pdbx_seq_one_letter_code
_entity_poly.pdbx_strand_id
1 'polypeptide(L)'
;MLWIGLILAVSFSGYGLIKKVAPLNSFHGLTLETAILSLAAMFYLFYVERSGGGALFHVNLTTDVLLIGCGLVTTIPLLMFASAVRRADLSLVGFLQYICPTLQFLIGKFVYQETFTSIQFIGFGVIWLALAIFITEGIVIYYKKSDNQSVTFL
;
A
#
# COMPACT_ATOMS: atom_id res chain seq x y z
N MET A 1 -9.54 8.28 15.83
CA MET A 1 -8.94 8.97 14.66
C MET A 1 -9.46 8.38 13.35
N LEU A 2 -10.77 8.42 13.11
CA LEU A 2 -11.38 7.84 11.89
C LEU A 2 -11.12 8.70 10.64
N TRP A 3 -10.94 10.01 10.82
CA TRP A 3 -10.73 10.96 9.74
C TRP A 3 -9.40 10.77 9.00
N ILE A 4 -8.33 10.35 9.69
CA ILE A 4 -7.01 10.05 9.06
C ILE A 4 -7.13 8.87 8.11
N GLY A 5 -7.85 7.82 8.51
CA GLY A 5 -8.07 6.64 7.67
C GLY A 5 -8.88 6.98 6.41
N LEU A 6 -9.89 7.85 6.54
CA LEU A 6 -10.68 8.33 5.40
C LEU A 6 -9.84 9.14 4.40
N ILE A 7 -9.02 10.08 4.89
CA ILE A 7 -8.13 10.86 4.02
C ILE A 7 -7.13 9.94 3.31
N LEU A 8 -6.49 9.03 4.03
CA LEU A 8 -5.57 8.04 3.44
C LEU A 8 -6.27 7.19 2.38
N ALA A 9 -7.47 6.67 2.66
CA ALA A 9 -8.22 5.86 1.70
C ALA A 9 -8.54 6.64 0.42
N VAL A 10 -8.97 7.89 0.54
CA VAL A 10 -9.27 8.76 -0.60
C VAL A 10 -8.00 9.10 -1.39
N SER A 11 -6.94 9.51 -0.71
CA SER A 11 -5.64 9.82 -1.35
C SER A 11 -5.05 8.61 -2.05
N PHE A 12 -5.10 7.43 -1.42
CA PHE A 12 -4.53 6.21 -1.96
C PHE A 12 -5.35 5.66 -3.13
N SER A 13 -6.68 5.73 -3.04
CA SER A 13 -7.58 5.37 -4.15
C SER A 13 -7.38 6.29 -5.36
N GLY A 14 -7.30 7.61 -5.13
CA GLY A 14 -6.99 8.59 -6.17
C GLY A 14 -5.63 8.37 -6.82
N TYR A 15 -4.60 8.10 -6.02
CA TYR A 15 -3.26 7.77 -6.50
C TYR A 15 -3.24 6.49 -7.36
N GLY A 16 -3.89 5.43 -6.90
CA GLY A 16 -4.01 4.18 -7.65
C GLY A 16 -4.72 4.37 -8.99
N LEU A 17 -5.79 5.17 -9.02
CA LEU A 17 -6.52 5.51 -10.24
C LEU A 17 -5.66 6.31 -11.22
N ILE A 18 -4.96 7.35 -10.74
CA ILE A 18 -4.05 8.16 -11.56
C ILE A 18 -2.94 7.27 -12.14
N LYS A 19 -2.34 6.38 -11.35
CA LYS A 19 -1.30 5.46 -11.84
C LYS A 19 -1.79 4.46 -12.87
N LYS A 20 -3.07 4.05 -12.80
CA LYS A 20 -3.70 3.16 -13.78
C LYS A 20 -3.98 3.87 -15.11
N VAL A 21 -4.34 5.15 -15.08
CA VAL A 21 -4.69 5.94 -16.28
C VAL A 21 -3.47 6.65 -16.90
N ALA A 22 -2.39 6.86 -16.12
CA ALA A 22 -1.21 7.60 -16.56
C ALA A 22 -0.43 6.88 -17.70
N PRO A 23 -0.13 7.58 -18.81
CA PRO A 23 0.51 7.00 -20.00
C PRO A 23 2.04 6.81 -19.89
N LEU A 24 2.68 7.30 -18.81
CA LEU A 24 4.14 7.22 -18.60
C LEU A 24 4.57 5.80 -18.24
N ASN A 25 5.82 5.37 -18.43
CA ASN A 25 6.29 4.04 -18.00
C ASN A 25 6.43 3.96 -16.45
N SER A 26 6.05 2.85 -15.78
CA SER A 26 5.92 2.78 -14.30
C SER A 26 7.20 3.16 -13.57
N PHE A 27 8.35 2.81 -14.16
CA PHE A 27 9.66 3.19 -13.66
C PHE A 27 9.88 4.70 -13.67
N HIS A 28 9.58 5.36 -14.80
CA HIS A 28 9.80 6.81 -14.97
C HIS A 28 8.83 7.63 -14.11
N GLY A 29 7.58 7.16 -13.97
CA GLY A 29 6.60 7.79 -13.09
C GLY A 29 7.02 7.75 -11.62
N LEU A 30 7.47 6.58 -11.13
CA LEU A 30 7.94 6.46 -9.76
C LEU A 30 9.20 7.30 -9.50
N THR A 31 10.20 7.26 -10.39
CA THR A 31 11.42 8.07 -10.24
C THR A 31 11.10 9.56 -10.19
N LEU A 32 10.18 10.05 -11.01
CA LEU A 32 9.79 11.46 -11.02
C LEU A 32 9.03 11.85 -9.75
N GLU A 33 8.10 11.01 -9.29
CA GLU A 33 7.43 11.20 -7.99
C GLU A 33 8.44 11.26 -6.84
N THR A 34 9.36 10.30 -6.79
CA THR A 34 10.40 10.25 -5.75
C THR A 34 11.38 11.42 -5.86
N ALA A 35 11.72 11.88 -7.07
CA ALA A 35 12.59 13.03 -7.27
C ALA A 35 11.96 14.33 -6.75
N ILE A 36 10.69 14.59 -7.09
CA ILE A 36 9.95 15.76 -6.59
C ILE A 36 9.85 15.71 -5.06
N LEU A 37 9.50 14.54 -4.50
CA LEU A 37 9.42 14.37 -3.05
C LEU A 37 10.79 14.48 -2.39
N SER A 38 11.87 14.04 -3.03
CA SER A 38 13.24 14.15 -2.49
C SER A 38 13.70 15.60 -2.39
N LEU A 39 13.33 16.45 -3.34
CA LEU A 39 13.61 17.89 -3.28
C LEU A 39 12.89 18.52 -2.09
N ALA A 40 11.59 18.24 -1.92
CA ALA A 40 10.82 18.72 -0.77
C ALA A 40 11.39 18.19 0.56
N ALA A 41 11.75 16.90 0.62
CA ALA A 41 12.37 16.28 1.78
C ALA A 41 13.73 16.93 2.11
N MET A 42 14.53 17.27 1.10
CA MET A 42 15.83 17.93 1.30
C MET A 42 15.67 19.31 1.96
N PHE A 43 14.68 20.11 1.51
CA PHE A 43 14.37 21.40 2.17
C PHE A 43 13.95 21.21 3.62
N TYR A 44 13.10 20.22 3.89
CA TYR A 44 12.65 19.92 5.24
C TYR A 44 13.79 19.43 6.15
N LEU A 45 14.65 18.54 5.67
CA LEU A 45 15.81 18.06 6.40
C LEU A 45 16.75 19.21 6.74
N PHE A 46 16.99 20.15 5.81
CA PHE A 46 17.83 21.32 6.09
C PHE A 46 17.21 22.24 7.16
N TYR A 47 15.90 22.39 7.17
CA TYR A 47 15.19 23.14 8.21
C TYR A 47 15.30 22.47 9.60
N VAL A 48 15.11 21.16 9.67
CA VAL A 48 15.19 20.38 10.92
C VAL A 48 16.62 20.33 11.45
N GLU A 49 17.59 20.18 10.56
CA GLU A 49 19.02 20.22 10.88
C GLU A 49 19.39 21.56 11.55
N ARG A 50 18.94 22.68 10.97
CA ARG A 50 19.16 24.01 11.57
C ARG A 50 18.45 24.23 12.89
N SER A 51 17.36 23.51 13.12
CA SER A 51 16.61 23.54 14.37
C SER A 51 17.22 22.63 15.44
N GLY A 52 18.34 21.95 15.15
CA GLY A 52 19.05 21.04 16.06
C GLY A 52 18.37 19.69 16.29
N GLY A 53 17.37 19.35 15.46
CA GLY A 53 16.63 18.08 15.54
C GLY A 53 17.08 17.02 14.53
N GLY A 54 18.23 17.23 13.88
CA GLY A 54 18.78 16.32 12.88
C GLY A 54 19.10 14.95 13.47
N ALA A 55 18.56 13.88 12.88
CA ALA A 55 18.85 12.51 13.31
C ALA A 55 19.99 11.85 12.50
N LEU A 56 20.19 12.28 11.25
CA LEU A 56 21.21 11.74 10.35
C LEU A 56 22.60 12.20 10.79
N PHE A 57 23.54 11.27 10.92
CA PHE A 57 24.92 11.50 11.40
C PHE A 57 25.08 12.00 12.84
N HIS A 58 23.99 12.24 13.55
CA HIS A 58 24.00 12.76 14.93
C HIS A 58 23.70 11.70 15.99
N VAL A 59 23.10 10.57 15.61
CA VAL A 59 22.66 9.53 16.56
C VAL A 59 23.63 8.35 16.60
N ASN A 60 23.70 7.54 15.55
CA ASN A 60 24.57 6.36 15.45
C ASN A 60 24.66 5.87 14.00
N LEU A 61 25.82 5.34 13.60
CA LEU A 61 26.05 4.81 12.25
C LEU A 61 25.10 3.65 11.90
N THR A 62 24.71 2.85 12.90
CA THR A 62 23.70 1.80 12.74
C THR A 62 22.35 2.38 12.34
N THR A 63 21.91 3.47 12.97
CA THR A 63 20.63 4.13 12.66
C THR A 63 20.67 4.72 11.26
N ASP A 64 21.79 5.35 10.86
CA ASP A 64 21.96 5.89 9.51
C ASP A 64 21.87 4.79 8.44
N VAL A 65 22.55 3.65 8.65
CA VAL A 65 22.48 2.50 7.74
C VAL A 65 21.06 1.92 7.67
N LEU A 66 20.36 1.79 8.81
CA LEU A 66 18.97 1.31 8.84
C LEU A 66 18.01 2.27 8.12
N LEU A 67 18.20 3.59 8.27
CA LEU A 67 17.40 4.61 7.59
C LEU A 67 17.57 4.55 6.08
N ILE A 68 18.82 4.44 5.60
CA ILE A 68 19.11 4.28 4.17
C ILE A 68 18.54 2.95 3.66
N GLY A 69 18.72 1.87 4.41
CA GLY A 69 18.19 0.54 4.08
C GLY A 69 16.66 0.52 4.00
N CYS A 70 15.97 1.24 4.87
CA CYS A 70 14.51 1.35 4.85
C CYS A 70 14.00 1.96 3.52
N GLY A 71 14.68 2.99 3.00
CA GLY A 71 14.37 3.58 1.69
C GLY A 71 14.52 2.59 0.54
N LEU A 72 15.58 1.79 0.54
CA LEU A 72 15.79 0.74 -0.47
C LEU A 72 14.71 -0.35 -0.38
N VAL A 73 14.45 -0.85 0.82
CA VAL A 73 13.46 -1.92 1.07
C VAL A 73 12.04 -1.47 0.71
N THR A 74 11.69 -0.20 0.88
CA THR A 74 10.36 0.33 0.53
C THR A 74 10.20 0.65 -0.95
N THR A 75 11.26 1.02 -1.64
CA THR A 75 11.21 1.32 -3.09
C THR A 75 10.85 0.10 -3.91
N ILE A 76 11.37 -1.08 -3.54
CA ILE A 76 11.11 -2.36 -4.23
C ILE A 76 9.61 -2.68 -4.32
N PRO A 77 8.85 -2.80 -3.20
CA PRO A 77 7.42 -3.10 -3.26
C PRO A 77 6.61 -1.97 -3.91
N LEU A 78 7.01 -0.70 -3.76
CA LEU A 78 6.34 0.42 -4.45
C LEU A 78 6.46 0.31 -5.97
N LEU A 79 7.62 -0.09 -6.48
CA LEU A 79 7.86 -0.29 -7.91
C LEU A 79 7.09 -1.50 -8.45
N MET A 80 7.07 -2.60 -7.68
CA MET A 80 6.25 -3.77 -8.00
C MET A 80 4.76 -3.41 -8.02
N PHE A 81 4.28 -2.66 -7.03
CA PHE A 81 2.90 -2.19 -6.96
C PHE A 81 2.53 -1.27 -8.12
N ALA A 82 3.38 -0.27 -8.43
CA ALA A 82 3.18 0.65 -9.55
C ALA A 82 3.14 -0.05 -10.91
N SER A 83 3.82 -1.20 -11.02
CA SER A 83 3.81 -2.04 -12.22
C SER A 83 2.58 -2.94 -12.28
N ALA A 84 2.18 -3.52 -11.14
CA ALA A 84 1.02 -4.41 -11.02
C ALA A 84 -0.32 -3.69 -11.20
N VAL A 85 -0.48 -2.50 -10.60
CA VAL A 85 -1.73 -1.69 -10.66
C VAL A 85 -2.17 -1.39 -12.09
N ARG A 86 -1.24 -1.25 -13.02
CA ARG A 86 -1.56 -0.96 -14.43
C ARG A 86 -2.13 -2.14 -15.18
N ARG A 87 -1.77 -3.36 -14.76
CA ARG A 87 -2.22 -4.61 -15.39
C ARG A 87 -3.43 -5.22 -14.68
N ALA A 88 -3.64 -4.86 -13.42
CA ALA A 88 -4.71 -5.40 -12.59
C ALA A 88 -6.01 -4.58 -12.65
N ASP A 89 -7.14 -5.26 -12.54
CA ASP A 89 -8.42 -4.60 -12.31
C ASP A 89 -8.46 -3.92 -10.94
N LEU A 90 -9.16 -2.79 -10.85
CA LEU A 90 -9.18 -1.96 -9.64
C LEU A 90 -9.73 -2.75 -8.44
N SER A 91 -10.67 -3.67 -8.68
CA SER A 91 -11.20 -4.60 -7.68
C SER A 91 -10.13 -5.55 -7.14
N LEU A 92 -9.26 -6.11 -8.01
CA LEU A 92 -8.17 -6.99 -7.59
C LEU A 92 -7.13 -6.25 -6.74
N VAL A 93 -6.83 -4.99 -7.09
CA VAL A 93 -5.93 -4.13 -6.32
C VAL A 93 -6.50 -3.89 -4.91
N GLY A 94 -7.81 -3.65 -4.80
CA GLY A 94 -8.49 -3.51 -3.50
C GLY A 94 -8.37 -4.77 -2.64
N PHE A 95 -8.49 -5.96 -3.22
CA PHE A 95 -8.30 -7.22 -2.50
C PHE A 95 -6.87 -7.45 -2.02
N LEU A 96 -5.89 -7.21 -2.90
CA LEU A 96 -4.47 -7.32 -2.55
C LEU A 96 -4.09 -6.41 -1.38
N GLN A 97 -4.76 -5.26 -1.22
CA GLN A 97 -4.51 -4.36 -0.09
C GLN A 97 -4.91 -4.96 1.27
N TYR A 98 -5.77 -5.99 1.34
CA TYR A 98 -6.07 -6.70 2.61
C TYR A 98 -4.90 -7.59 3.10
N ILE A 99 -3.89 -7.83 2.25
CA ILE A 99 -2.66 -8.51 2.67
C ILE A 99 -1.84 -7.61 3.61
N CYS A 100 -1.79 -6.30 3.37
CA CYS A 100 -1.07 -5.35 4.21
C CYS A 100 -1.49 -5.39 5.70
N PRO A 101 -2.78 -5.22 6.06
CA PRO A 101 -3.20 -5.28 7.46
C PRO A 101 -3.00 -6.68 8.06
N THR A 102 -3.06 -7.74 7.24
CA THR A 102 -2.75 -9.11 7.68
C THR A 102 -1.27 -9.26 8.03
N LEU A 103 -0.36 -8.79 7.18
CA LEU A 103 1.07 -8.78 7.47
C LEU A 103 1.40 -7.89 8.67
N GLN A 104 0.77 -6.73 8.80
CA GLN A 104 0.93 -5.86 9.97
C GLN A 104 0.49 -6.57 11.25
N PHE A 105 -0.65 -7.28 11.24
CA PHE A 105 -1.11 -8.07 12.37
C PHE A 105 -0.11 -9.20 12.72
N LEU A 106 0.40 -9.91 11.71
CA LEU A 106 1.39 -10.98 11.91
C LEU A 106 2.71 -10.45 12.46
N ILE A 107 3.25 -9.37 11.89
CA ILE A 107 4.50 -8.75 12.37
C ILE A 107 4.30 -8.21 13.79
N GLY A 108 3.17 -7.56 14.08
CA GLY A 108 2.80 -7.11 15.42
C GLY A 108 2.85 -8.24 16.45
N LYS A 109 2.27 -9.40 16.11
CA LYS A 109 2.19 -10.54 17.03
C LYS A 109 3.52 -11.30 17.15
N PHE A 110 4.18 -11.58 16.04
CA PHE A 110 5.36 -12.46 16.01
C PHE A 110 6.69 -11.72 16.20
N VAL A 111 6.81 -10.49 15.69
CA VAL A 111 8.06 -9.71 15.74
C VAL A 111 8.04 -8.73 16.90
N TYR A 112 6.97 -7.92 17.01
CA TYR A 112 6.87 -6.92 18.07
C TYR A 112 6.32 -7.48 19.40
N GLN A 113 5.85 -8.73 19.40
CA GLN A 113 5.25 -9.41 20.56
C GLN A 113 4.16 -8.58 21.27
N GLU A 114 3.40 -7.79 20.50
CA GLU A 114 2.32 -7.00 21.07
C GLU A 114 1.19 -7.91 21.58
N THR A 115 0.62 -7.55 22.73
CA THR A 115 -0.52 -8.25 23.31
C THR A 115 -1.79 -7.87 22.55
N PHE A 116 -2.20 -8.72 21.61
CA PHE A 116 -3.48 -8.56 20.93
C PHE A 116 -4.63 -9.01 21.84
N THR A 117 -5.60 -8.12 22.05
CA THR A 117 -6.83 -8.45 22.79
C THR A 117 -7.69 -9.40 21.96
N SER A 118 -8.41 -10.33 22.60
CA SER A 118 -9.31 -11.28 21.90
C SER A 118 -10.31 -10.60 20.95
N ILE A 119 -10.73 -9.38 21.27
CA ILE A 119 -11.59 -8.54 20.43
C ILE A 119 -10.95 -8.18 19.08
N GLN A 120 -9.65 -7.89 19.04
CA GLN A 120 -8.94 -7.55 17.79
C GLN A 120 -8.84 -8.77 16.87
N PHE A 121 -8.64 -9.96 17.44
CA PHE A 121 -8.61 -11.21 16.70
C PHE A 121 -9.98 -11.56 16.10
N ILE A 122 -11.05 -11.38 16.88
CA ILE A 122 -12.43 -11.57 16.40
C ILE A 122 -12.74 -10.58 15.28
N GLY A 123 -12.39 -9.30 15.46
CA GLY A 123 -12.57 -8.27 14.43
C GLY A 123 -11.84 -8.62 13.13
N PHE A 124 -10.61 -9.12 13.23
CA PHE A 124 -9.85 -9.59 12.07
C PHE A 124 -10.55 -10.77 11.37
N GLY A 125 -11.10 -11.72 12.13
CA GLY A 125 -11.88 -12.83 11.58
C GLY A 125 -13.15 -12.37 10.84
N VAL A 126 -13.87 -11.37 11.37
CA VAL A 126 -15.05 -10.80 10.73
C VAL A 126 -14.69 -10.13 9.39
N ILE A 127 -13.59 -9.37 9.34
CA ILE A 127 -13.11 -8.73 8.10
C ILE A 127 -12.82 -9.81 7.03
N TRP A 128 -12.14 -10.88 7.42
CA TRP A 128 -11.82 -11.99 6.51
C TRP A 128 -13.05 -12.77 6.05
N LEU A 129 -14.06 -12.95 6.91
CA LEU A 129 -15.33 -13.55 6.51
C LEU A 129 -16.07 -12.69 5.49
N ALA A 130 -16.18 -11.37 5.73
CA ALA A 130 -16.79 -10.44 4.79
C ALA A 130 -16.05 -10.44 3.44
N LEU A 131 -14.71 -10.47 3.48
CA LEU A 131 -13.87 -10.55 2.29
C LEU A 131 -14.10 -11.86 1.52
N ALA A 132 -14.17 -13.00 2.21
CA ALA A 132 -14.42 -14.29 1.59
C ALA A 132 -15.77 -14.33 0.87
N ILE A 133 -16.82 -13.82 1.51
CA ILE A 133 -18.16 -13.71 0.89
C ILE A 133 -18.09 -12.86 -0.37
N PHE A 134 -17.48 -11.69 -0.31
CA PHE A 134 -17.38 -10.79 -1.46
C PHE A 134 -16.56 -11.39 -2.62
N ILE A 135 -15.49 -12.13 -2.32
CA ILE A 135 -14.71 -12.86 -3.33
C ILE A 135 -15.57 -13.93 -4.00
N THR A 136 -16.32 -14.72 -3.21
CA THR A 136 -17.20 -15.75 -3.78
C THR A 136 -18.28 -15.16 -4.68
N GLU A 137 -18.88 -14.03 -4.29
CA GLU A 137 -19.87 -13.34 -5.11
C GLU A 137 -19.24 -12.77 -6.41
N GLY A 138 -18.07 -12.13 -6.31
CA GLY A 138 -17.34 -11.61 -7.45
C GLY A 138 -16.96 -12.68 -8.47
N ILE A 139 -16.54 -13.87 -8.00
CA ILE A 139 -16.25 -15.03 -8.85
C ILE A 139 -17.52 -15.53 -9.54
N VAL A 140 -18.63 -15.70 -8.79
CA VAL A 140 -19.91 -16.17 -9.36
C VAL A 140 -20.42 -15.21 -10.44
N ILE A 141 -20.32 -13.90 -10.22
CA ILE A 141 -20.71 -12.88 -11.20
C ILE A 141 -19.81 -12.93 -12.45
N TYR A 142 -18.50 -13.12 -12.28
CA TYR A 142 -17.56 -13.26 -13.39
C TYR A 142 -17.90 -14.48 -14.27
N TYR A 143 -18.16 -15.64 -13.65
CA TYR A 143 -18.55 -16.85 -14.39
C TYR A 143 -19.91 -16.69 -15.10
N LYS A 144 -20.90 -16.05 -14.45
CA LYS A 144 -22.23 -15.82 -15.06
C LYS A 144 -22.18 -14.87 -16.27
N LYS A 145 -21.22 -13.94 -16.30
CA LYS A 145 -21.00 -13.03 -17.44
C LYS A 145 -20.30 -13.72 -18.62
N SER A 146 -19.43 -14.70 -18.35
CA SER A 146 -18.78 -15.51 -19.39
C SER A 146 -19.77 -16.44 -20.09
N ASP A 147 -20.74 -16.99 -19.37
CA ASP A 147 -21.77 -17.90 -19.92
C ASP A 147 -22.79 -17.16 -20.80
N ASN A 148 -23.16 -15.93 -20.44
CA ASN A 148 -24.16 -15.14 -21.18
C ASN A 148 -23.62 -14.52 -22.48
N GLN A 149 -22.29 -14.32 -22.61
CA GLN A 149 -21.69 -13.87 -23.87
C GLN A 149 -21.69 -14.94 -24.97
N SER A 150 -21.60 -16.23 -24.62
CA SER A 150 -21.70 -17.33 -25.60
C SER A 150 -23.09 -17.46 -26.24
N VAL A 151 -24.15 -17.01 -25.57
CA VAL A 151 -25.54 -17.13 -26.06
C VAL A 151 -25.95 -15.96 -26.96
N THR A 152 -25.21 -14.84 -26.96
CA THR A 152 -25.53 -13.65 -27.78
C THR A 152 -24.90 -13.72 -29.19
N PHE A 153 -24.02 -14.70 -29.45
CA PHE A 153 -23.39 -14.93 -30.75
C PHE A 153 -24.02 -16.10 -31.55
N LEU A 154 -25.15 -16.64 -31.09
CA LEU A 154 -26.00 -17.60 -31.81
C LEU A 154 -27.36 -16.95 -32.13
#